data_AF-A0A1G3GN34-F1
#
_entry.id   AF-A0A1G3GN34-F1
#
_cell.length_a   1.000
_cell.length_b   1.000
_cell.length_c   1.000
_cell.angle_alpha   90.00
_cell.angle_beta   90.00
_cell.angle_gamma   90.00
#
_symmetry.space_group_name_H-M   'P 1'
#
loop_
_entity.id
_entity.type
_entity.pdbx_description
1 polymer ?
#
loop_
_entity_poly.entity_id
_entity_poly.type
_entity_poly.pdbx_seq_one_letter_code
_entity_poly.pdbx_strand_id
1 'polypeptide(L)'
;MNQQESAETLAIQALTWLVGQPEDLGAFLAASGASGAELGQLAAEPAFLGAVLDFLLEADSRVIAFCDSAALPYTAPMQASAALPGGREWHWT
;
A
#
# COMPACT_ATOMS: atom_id res chain seq x y z
N MET A 1 -13.55 -10.62 10.99
CA MET A 1 -12.79 -9.66 10.18
C MET A 1 -13.75 -8.57 9.77
N ASN A 2 -13.53 -7.38 10.30
CA ASN A 2 -14.18 -6.17 9.82
C ASN A 2 -13.53 -5.71 8.49
N GLN A 3 -14.19 -4.84 7.74
CA GLN A 3 -13.71 -4.32 6.45
C GLN A 3 -12.32 -3.68 6.57
N GLN A 4 -12.05 -3.00 7.67
CA GLN A 4 -10.75 -2.38 7.94
C GLN A 4 -9.64 -3.41 8.14
N GLU A 5 -9.85 -4.45 8.97
CA GLU A 5 -8.85 -5.51 9.20
C GLU A 5 -8.47 -6.23 7.88
N SER A 6 -9.46 -6.44 7.00
CA SER A 6 -9.22 -7.00 5.67
C SER A 6 -8.41 -6.06 4.77
N ALA A 7 -8.65 -4.75 4.87
CA ALA A 7 -7.90 -3.74 4.13
C ALA A 7 -6.45 -3.60 4.63
N GLU A 8 -6.24 -3.63 5.95
CA GLU A 8 -4.92 -3.63 6.57
C GLU A 8 -4.12 -4.87 6.13
N THR A 9 -4.77 -6.04 6.12
CA THR A 9 -4.15 -7.28 5.63
C THR A 9 -3.72 -7.16 4.17
N LEU A 10 -4.58 -6.63 3.30
CA LEU A 10 -4.27 -6.42 1.89
C LEU A 10 -3.12 -5.41 1.72
N ALA A 11 -3.14 -4.31 2.47
CA ALA A 11 -2.07 -3.31 2.43
C ALA A 11 -0.72 -3.85 2.90
N ILE A 12 -0.69 -4.69 3.95
CA ILE A 12 0.53 -5.38 4.40
C ILE A 12 1.04 -6.34 3.31
N GLN A 13 0.13 -7.02 2.60
CA GLN A 13 0.50 -7.89 1.49
C GLN A 13 1.06 -7.07 0.31
N ALA A 14 0.47 -5.91 0.00
CA ALA A 14 0.99 -4.98 -1.00
C ALA A 14 2.37 -4.44 -0.62
N LEU A 15 2.58 -4.06 0.65
CA LEU A 15 3.88 -3.64 1.17
C LEU A 15 4.92 -4.75 1.04
N THR A 16 4.55 -5.99 1.38
CA THR A 16 5.44 -7.15 1.27
C THR A 16 5.83 -7.43 -0.18
N TRP A 17 4.88 -7.32 -1.11
CA TRP A 17 5.15 -7.43 -2.54
C TRP A 17 6.07 -6.31 -3.03
N LEU A 18 5.82 -5.07 -2.59
CA LEU A 18 6.61 -3.89 -2.92
C LEU A 18 8.07 -4.03 -2.45
N VAL A 19 8.32 -4.62 -1.28
CA VAL A 19 9.68 -4.92 -0.81
C VAL A 19 10.46 -5.81 -1.77
N GLY A 20 9.77 -6.65 -2.56
CA GLY A 20 10.37 -7.45 -3.63
C GLY A 20 10.64 -6.68 -4.93
N GLN A 21 10.18 -5.43 -5.06
CA GLN A 21 10.33 -4.57 -6.24
C GLN A 21 11.25 -3.38 -5.90
N PRO A 22 12.59 -3.50 -6.06
CA PRO A 22 13.53 -2.52 -5.51
C PRO A 22 13.39 -1.11 -6.12
N GLU A 23 13.00 -1.02 -7.38
CA GLU A 23 12.74 0.25 -8.07
C GLU A 23 11.49 0.96 -7.54
N ASP A 24 10.36 0.25 -7.43
CA ASP A 24 9.13 0.78 -6.86
C ASP A 24 9.28 1.08 -5.36
N LEU A 25 9.96 0.22 -4.60
CA LEU A 25 10.25 0.45 -3.19
C LEU A 25 11.08 1.74 -3.01
N GLY A 26 12.10 1.95 -3.85
CA GLY A 26 12.90 3.17 -3.83
C GLY A 26 12.06 4.43 -4.08
N ALA A 27 11.16 4.38 -5.05
CA ALA A 27 10.24 5.47 -5.34
C ALA A 27 9.25 5.72 -4.19
N PHE A 28 8.70 4.66 -3.60
CA PHE A 28 7.81 4.76 -2.44
C PHE A 28 8.50 5.35 -1.21
N LEU A 29 9.70 4.89 -0.88
CA LEU A 29 10.48 5.42 0.25
C LEU A 29 10.84 6.90 0.03
N ALA A 30 11.21 7.27 -1.20
CA ALA A 30 11.48 8.66 -1.56
C ALA A 30 10.22 9.57 -1.44
N ALA A 31 9.05 9.06 -1.83
CA ALA A 31 7.78 9.80 -1.76
C ALA A 31 7.22 9.89 -0.34
N SER A 32 7.30 8.81 0.44
CA SER A 32 6.80 8.76 1.82
C SER A 32 7.73 9.42 2.84
N GLY A 33 9.01 9.64 2.50
CA GLY A 33 10.04 10.08 3.43
C GLY A 33 10.44 9.01 4.45
N ALA A 34 9.94 7.78 4.31
CA ALA A 34 10.25 6.67 5.19
C ALA A 34 11.62 6.05 4.87
N SER A 35 12.26 5.48 5.89
CA SER A 35 13.45 4.65 5.71
C SER A 35 13.08 3.16 5.70
N GLY A 36 13.88 2.34 4.99
CA GLY A 36 13.71 0.88 5.01
C GLY A 36 13.74 0.26 6.42
N ALA A 37 14.46 0.87 7.36
CA ALA A 37 14.53 0.46 8.76
C ALA A 37 13.24 0.75 9.56
N GLU A 38 12.44 1.71 9.10
CA GLU A 38 11.20 2.15 9.76
C GLU A 38 9.98 1.37 9.25
N LEU A 39 10.08 0.72 8.08
CA LEU A 39 8.97 0.01 7.42
C LEU A 39 8.23 -0.95 8.35
N GLY A 40 8.94 -1.68 9.21
CA GLY A 40 8.32 -2.62 10.14
C GLY A 40 7.47 -1.93 11.22
N GLN A 41 7.86 -0.74 11.66
CA GLN A 41 7.09 0.06 12.62
C GLN A 41 5.91 0.74 11.92
N LEU A 42 6.17 1.37 10.77
CA LEU A 42 5.17 2.08 9.97
C LEU A 42 4.07 1.13 9.45
N ALA A 43 4.39 -0.16 9.19
CA ALA A 43 3.41 -1.17 8.78
C ALA A 43 2.33 -1.44 9.83
N ALA A 44 2.52 -1.03 11.09
CA ALA A 44 1.50 -1.10 12.14
C ALA A 44 0.55 0.11 12.11
N GLU A 45 0.82 1.12 11.29
CA GLU A 45 0.04 2.34 11.20
C GLU A 45 -0.96 2.27 10.04
N PRO A 46 -2.28 2.26 10.29
CA PRO A 46 -3.28 2.15 9.22
C PRO A 46 -3.22 3.30 8.21
N ALA A 47 -2.75 4.48 8.63
CA ALA A 47 -2.52 5.61 7.72
C ALA A 47 -1.37 5.34 6.73
N PHE A 48 -0.29 4.72 7.18
CA PHE A 48 0.84 4.33 6.32
C PHE A 48 0.42 3.21 5.36
N LEU A 49 -0.36 2.24 5.82
CA LEU A 49 -0.96 1.22 4.97
C LEU A 49 -1.87 1.83 3.89
N GLY A 50 -2.57 2.92 4.21
CA GLY A 50 -3.29 3.73 3.23
C GLY A 50 -2.37 4.31 2.15
N ALA A 51 -1.22 4.86 2.54
CA ALA A 51 -0.23 5.39 1.59
C ALA A 51 0.39 4.30 0.70
N VAL A 52 0.58 3.08 1.21
CA VAL A 52 1.04 1.94 0.38
C VAL A 52 0.02 1.63 -0.72
N LEU A 53 -1.27 1.61 -0.37
CA LEU A 53 -2.33 1.36 -1.35
C LEU A 53 -2.52 2.53 -2.33
N ASP A 54 -2.39 3.78 -1.86
CA ASP A 54 -2.42 4.97 -2.71
C ASP A 54 -1.29 4.93 -3.73
N PHE A 55 -0.06 4.68 -3.26
CA PHE A 55 1.09 4.46 -4.13
C PHE A 55 0.83 3.34 -5.13
N LEU A 56 0.27 2.21 -4.69
CA LEU A 56 -0.07 1.12 -5.60
C LEU A 56 -1.02 1.57 -6.71
N LEU A 57 -2.00 2.43 -6.38
CA LEU A 57 -3.04 2.94 -7.27
C LEU A 57 -2.56 4.06 -8.21
N GLU A 58 -1.39 4.65 -7.99
CA GLU A 58 -0.83 5.68 -8.88
C GLU A 58 -0.50 5.17 -10.29
N ALA A 59 -0.29 3.86 -10.45
CA ALA A 59 0.04 3.25 -11.74
C ALA A 59 -0.71 1.93 -11.96
N ASP A 60 -1.50 1.86 -13.04
CA ASP A 60 -2.25 0.65 -13.42
C ASP A 60 -1.34 -0.59 -13.55
N SER A 61 -0.11 -0.42 -14.06
CA SER A 61 0.85 -1.51 -14.19
C SER A 61 1.20 -2.14 -12.83
N ARG A 62 1.27 -1.33 -11.78
CA ARG A 62 1.60 -1.77 -10.42
C ARG A 62 0.41 -2.48 -9.80
N VAL A 63 -0.80 -1.94 -9.96
CA VAL A 63 -2.05 -2.61 -9.57
C VAL A 63 -2.15 -3.99 -10.22
N ILE A 64 -1.96 -4.07 -11.53
CA ILE A 64 -2.04 -5.32 -12.30
C ILE A 64 -1.00 -6.31 -11.79
N ALA A 65 0.27 -5.91 -11.67
CA ALA A 65 1.35 -6.79 -11.25
C ALA A 65 1.16 -7.32 -9.82
N PHE A 66 0.76 -6.47 -8.88
CA PHE A 66 0.44 -6.88 -7.52
C PHE A 66 -0.73 -7.86 -7.48
N CYS A 67 -1.84 -7.51 -8.13
CA CYS A 67 -3.05 -8.34 -8.10
C CYS A 67 -2.86 -9.69 -8.81
N ASP A 68 -2.08 -9.75 -9.89
CA ASP A 68 -1.69 -11.01 -10.54
C ASP A 68 -0.87 -11.88 -9.57
N SER A 69 0.13 -11.28 -8.92
CA SER A 69 0.96 -11.98 -7.92
C SER A 69 0.17 -12.45 -6.70
N ALA A 70 -0.87 -11.72 -6.29
CA ALA A 70 -1.69 -12.04 -5.13
C ALA A 70 -2.95 -12.85 -5.47
N ALA A 71 -3.20 -13.13 -6.77
CA ALA A 71 -4.43 -13.72 -7.28
C ALA A 71 -5.71 -12.98 -6.79
N LEU A 72 -5.68 -11.66 -6.83
CA LEU A 72 -6.75 -10.77 -6.37
C LEU A 72 -7.45 -10.06 -7.53
N PRO A 73 -8.73 -9.66 -7.38
CA PRO A 73 -9.37 -8.79 -8.36
C PRO A 73 -8.68 -7.41 -8.39
N TYR A 74 -8.58 -6.78 -9.56
CA TYR A 74 -7.94 -5.47 -9.74
C TYR A 74 -8.64 -4.32 -9.01
N THR A 75 -9.87 -4.53 -8.57
CA THR A 75 -10.61 -3.57 -7.73
C THR A 75 -10.26 -3.67 -6.26
N ALA A 76 -9.59 -4.75 -5.81
CA ALA A 76 -9.31 -4.99 -4.39
C ALA A 76 -8.48 -3.86 -3.73
N PRO A 77 -7.42 -3.32 -4.35
CA PRO A 77 -6.63 -2.24 -3.75
C PRO A 77 -7.45 -0.97 -3.52
N MET A 78 -8.30 -0.60 -4.48
CA MET A 78 -9.18 0.56 -4.36
C MET A 78 -10.22 0.39 -3.25
N GLN A 79 -10.80 -0.82 -3.13
CA GLN A 79 -11.75 -1.12 -2.05
C GLN A 79 -11.07 -1.12 -0.67
N ALA A 80 -9.85 -1.64 -0.58
CA ALA A 80 -9.07 -1.63 0.65
C ALA A 80 -8.71 -0.19 1.07
N SER A 81 -8.23 0.65 0.13
CA SER A 81 -7.92 2.06 0.42
C SER A 81 -9.13 2.81 0.97
N ALA A 82 -10.32 2.58 0.40
CA ALA A 82 -11.57 3.19 0.87
C ALA A 82 -12.01 2.73 2.27
N ALA A 83 -11.51 1.59 2.76
CA ALA A 83 -11.84 1.03 4.06
C ALA A 83 -10.84 1.41 5.18
N LEU A 84 -9.71 2.05 4.85
CA LEU A 84 -8.73 2.51 5.82
C LEU A 84 -9.04 3.94 6.31
N PRO A 85 -8.92 4.22 7.62
CA PRO A 85 -9.04 5.57 8.15
C PRO A 85 -7.83 6.41 7.71
N GLY A 86 -8.09 7.57 7.12
CA GLY A 86 -7.04 8.51 6.69
C GLY A 86 -6.63 8.44 5.22
N GLY A 87 -7.27 7.59 4.40
CA GLY A 87 -6.98 7.39 2.96
C GLY A 87 -7.23 8.61 2.04
N ARG A 88 -7.25 9.84 2.56
CA ARG A 88 -7.40 11.07 1.76
C ARG A 88 -6.53 12.26 2.23
N GLU A 89 -5.72 12.10 3.28
CA GLU A 89 -5.08 13.25 3.95
C GLU A 89 -3.54 13.25 3.96
N TRP A 90 -2.87 12.43 3.14
CA TRP A 90 -1.45 12.69 2.83
C TRP A 90 -1.37 13.61 1.62
N HIS A 91 -1.54 14.90 1.89
CA HIS A 91 -1.30 15.97 0.93
C HIS A 91 0.22 16.10 0.77
N TRP A 92 0.77 15.53 -0.30
CA TRP A 92 2.17 15.72 -0.68
C TRP A 92 2.36 17.17 -1.15
N THR A 93 2.74 18.04 -0.21
CA THR A 93 3.30 19.38 -0.50
C THR A 93 4.79 19.36 -0.32
#